data_AF-A0A534XJS3-F1
#
_entry.id   AF-A0A534XJS3-F1
#
_cell.length_a   1.000
_cell.length_b   1.000
_cell.length_c   1.000
_cell.angle_alpha   90.00
_cell.angle_beta   90.00
_cell.angle_gamma   90.00
#
_symmetry.space_group_name_H-M   'P 1'
#
loop_
_entity.id
_entity.type
_entity.pdbx_description
1 polymer ?
#
loop_
_entity_poly.entity_id
_entity_poly.type
_entity_poly.pdbx_seq_one_letter_code
_entity_poly.pdbx_strand_id
1 'polypeptide(L)'
;MTALSDLGFAAVRFVTDLGRLARFAAQIGRSALAPPLRVRLFVDELFKLGVLSLIIICVCGLAVGMVLSLQGYNTLVRFGAEQSLGAVVGLSLIRELGPV
;
A
#
# COMPACT_ATOMS: atom_id res chain seq x y z
N MET A 1 14.19 29.11 28.24
CA MET A 1 13.44 28.07 28.97
C MET A 1 12.11 27.68 28.29
N THR A 2 11.82 28.18 27.08
CA THR A 2 10.57 27.90 26.33
C THR A 2 10.71 26.69 25.40
N ALA A 3 11.82 26.57 24.66
CA ALA A 3 12.03 25.49 23.69
C ALA A 3 11.94 24.07 24.30
N LEU A 4 12.42 23.88 25.54
CA LEU A 4 12.35 22.58 26.22
C LEU A 4 10.92 22.26 26.69
N SER A 5 10.15 23.29 27.06
CA SER A 5 8.75 23.17 27.45
C SER A 5 7.87 22.85 26.24
N ASP A 6 8.11 23.52 25.11
CA ASP A 6 7.35 23.31 23.87
C ASP A 6 7.60 21.91 23.30
N LEU A 7 8.84 21.42 23.38
CA LEU A 7 9.20 20.07 22.94
C LEU A 7 8.59 19.00 23.86
N GLY A 8 8.55 19.25 25.18
CA GLY A 8 7.84 18.40 26.14
C GLY A 8 6.34 18.32 25.85
N PHE A 9 5.70 19.46 25.59
CA PHE A 9 4.27 19.52 25.24
C PHE A 9 3.97 18.79 23.91
N ALA A 10 4.81 18.99 22.90
CA ALA A 10 4.67 18.30 21.62
C ALA A 10 4.82 16.78 21.74
N ALA A 11 5.82 16.30 22.51
CA ALA A 11 6.03 14.88 22.74
C ALA A 11 4.85 14.23 23.49
N VAL A 12 4.37 14.87 24.56
CA VAL A 12 3.21 14.38 25.33
C VAL A 12 1.95 14.36 24.47
N ARG A 13 1.74 15.40 23.64
CA ARG A 13 0.61 15.45 22.71
C ARG A 13 0.68 14.34 21.67
N PHE A 14 1.85 14.12 21.06
CA PHE A 14 2.05 13.04 20.09
C PHE A 14 1.73 11.66 20.68
N VAL A 15 2.25 11.37 21.87
CA VAL A 15 1.97 10.10 22.58
C VAL A 15 0.49 9.98 22.94
N THR A 16 -0.15 11.08 23.35
CA THR A 16 -1.58 11.09 23.69
C THR A 16 -2.46 10.84 22.46
N ASP A 17 -2.16 11.48 21.33
CA ASP A 17 -2.90 11.33 20.08
C ASP A 17 -2.71 9.91 19.53
N LEU A 18 -1.49 9.37 19.58
CA LEU A 18 -1.22 7.98 19.22
C LEU A 18 -1.97 6.99 20.12
N GLY A 19 -2.02 7.25 21.43
CA GLY A 19 -2.80 6.43 22.37
C GLY A 19 -4.30 6.48 22.13
N ARG A 20 -4.85 7.63 21.69
CA ARG A 20 -6.26 7.74 21.30
C ARG A 20 -6.55 6.96 20.02
N LEU A 21 -5.69 7.08 19.01
CA LEU A 21 -5.79 6.32 17.76
C LEU A 21 -5.72 4.82 18.01
N ALA A 22 -4.78 4.36 18.84
CA ALA A 22 -4.64 2.94 19.19
C ALA A 22 -5.89 2.38 19.87
N ARG A 23 -6.49 3.12 20.82
CA ARG A 23 -7.74 2.70 21.48
C ARG A 23 -8.92 2.68 20.51
N PHE A 24 -9.02 3.69 19.64
CA PHE A 24 -10.06 3.75 18.62
C PHE A 24 -9.95 2.58 17.63
N ALA A 25 -8.74 2.27 17.15
CA ALA A 25 -8.48 1.12 16.29
C ALA A 25 -8.81 -0.21 17.00
N ALA A 26 -8.44 -0.37 18.27
CA ALA A 26 -8.80 -1.55 19.06
C ALA A 26 -10.31 -1.70 19.25
N GLN A 27 -11.03 -0.58 19.43
CA GLN A 27 -12.48 -0.58 19.54
C GLN A 27 -13.14 -0.97 18.22
N ILE A 28 -12.69 -0.43 17.08
CA ILE A 28 -13.16 -0.84 15.75
C ILE A 28 -12.91 -2.32 15.53
N GLY A 29 -11.70 -2.81 15.82
CA GLY A 29 -11.37 -4.22 15.66
C GLY A 29 -12.31 -5.12 16.47
N ARG A 30 -12.52 -4.80 17.75
CA ARG A 30 -13.46 -5.55 18.61
C ARG A 30 -14.90 -5.49 18.07
N SER A 31 -15.36 -4.33 17.61
CA SER A 31 -16.71 -4.16 17.06
C SER A 31 -16.89 -4.81 15.68
N ALA A 32 -15.83 -4.92 14.88
CA ALA A 32 -15.86 -5.59 13.58
C ALA A 32 -15.99 -7.12 13.71
N LEU A 33 -15.43 -7.69 14.78
CA LEU A 33 -15.53 -9.12 15.11
C LEU A 33 -16.75 -9.47 15.98
N ALA A 34 -17.46 -8.48 16.53
CA ALA A 34 -18.64 -8.70 17.35
C ALA A 34 -19.87 -9.08 16.49
N PRO A 35 -20.66 -10.11 16.87
CA PRO A 35 -21.93 -10.42 16.20
C PRO A 35 -22.97 -9.30 16.42
N PRO A 36 -23.90 -9.03 15.46
CA PRO A 36 -24.05 -9.65 14.15
C PRO A 36 -23.08 -9.06 13.10
N LEU A 37 -22.40 -9.93 12.36
CA LEU A 37 -21.50 -9.54 11.28
C LEU A 37 -22.28 -8.86 10.16
N ARG A 38 -22.00 -7.58 9.91
CA ARG A 38 -22.63 -6.78 8.84
C ARG A 38 -21.98 -7.04 7.49
N VAL A 39 -21.95 -8.31 7.08
CA VAL A 39 -21.25 -8.77 5.86
C VAL A 39 -21.71 -8.01 4.62
N ARG A 40 -23.00 -7.70 4.50
CA ARG A 40 -23.55 -6.92 3.39
C ARG A 40 -22.91 -5.54 3.26
N LEU A 41 -22.75 -4.82 4.39
CA LEU A 41 -22.12 -3.50 4.38
C LEU A 41 -20.63 -3.58 4.05
N PHE A 42 -19.95 -4.64 4.52
CA PHE A 42 -18.55 -4.89 4.17
C PHE A 42 -18.37 -5.15 2.67
N VAL A 43 -19.24 -5.94 2.05
CA VAL A 43 -19.21 -6.21 0.61
C VAL A 43 -19.49 -4.93 -0.20
N ASP A 44 -20.46 -4.12 0.22
CA ASP A 44 -20.75 -2.84 -0.44
C ASP A 44 -19.52 -1.90 -0.39
N GLU A 45 -18.81 -1.86 0.73
CA GLU A 45 -17.63 -1.00 0.88
C GLU A 45 -16.42 -1.56 0.13
N LEU A 46 -16.26 -2.89 0.10
CA LEU A 46 -15.26 -3.57 -0.73
C LEU A 46 -15.50 -3.30 -2.22
N PHE A 47 -16.76 -3.26 -2.66
CA PHE A 47 -17.10 -2.91 -4.04
C PHE A 47 -16.72 -1.46 -4.35
N LYS A 48 -17.09 -0.51 -3.47
CA LYS A 48 -16.75 0.91 -3.67
C LYS A 48 -15.26 1.18 -3.67
N LEU A 49 -14.49 0.57 -2.77
CA LEU A 49 -13.05 0.84 -2.66
C LEU A 49 -12.25 -0.01 -3.64
N GLY A 50 -12.62 -1.28 -3.84
CA GLY A 50 -11.90 -2.21 -4.71
C GLY A 50 -12.29 -2.11 -6.18
N VAL A 51 -13.57 -2.30 -6.50
CA VAL A 51 -14.01 -2.37 -7.91
C VAL A 51 -13.94 -1.00 -8.58
N LEU A 52 -14.31 0.07 -7.87
CA LEU A 52 -14.25 1.42 -8.44
C LEU A 52 -12.81 1.89 -8.71
N SER A 53 -11.82 1.38 -7.96
CA SER A 53 -10.40 1.70 -8.17
C SER A 53 -9.72 0.79 -9.20
N LEU A 54 -10.36 -0.31 -9.62
CA LEU A 54 -9.78 -1.31 -10.51
C LEU A 54 -9.27 -0.72 -11.84
N ILE A 55 -10.01 0.24 -12.41
CA ILE A 55 -9.63 0.86 -13.67
C ILE A 55 -8.28 1.60 -13.57
N ILE A 56 -8.05 2.29 -12.45
CA ILE A 56 -6.81 3.02 -12.20
C ILE A 56 -5.67 2.03 -12.00
N ILE A 57 -5.90 0.95 -11.24
CA ILE A 57 -4.91 -0.11 -11.02
C ILE A 57 -4.48 -0.75 -12.34
N CYS A 58 -5.43 -1.08 -13.23
CA CYS A 58 -5.13 -1.67 -14.53
C CYS A 58 -4.33 -0.73 -15.44
N VAL A 59 -4.73 0.54 -15.52
CA VAL A 59 -4.05 1.53 -16.37
C VAL A 59 -2.64 1.81 -15.86
N CYS A 60 -2.48 2.03 -14.55
CA CYS A 60 -1.17 2.23 -13.95
C CYS A 60 -0.27 1.00 -14.09
N GLY A 61 -0.80 -0.20 -13.84
CA GLY A 61 -0.05 -1.44 -13.99
C GLY A 61 0.45 -1.69 -15.41
N LEU A 62 -0.39 -1.42 -16.42
CA LEU A 62 0.01 -1.51 -17.84
C LEU A 62 1.10 -0.49 -18.18
N ALA A 63 0.94 0.76 -17.77
CA ALA A 63 1.91 1.82 -18.06
C ALA A 63 3.27 1.51 -17.42
N VAL A 64 3.28 1.14 -16.14
CA VAL A 64 4.50 0.76 -15.40
C VAL A 64 5.14 -0.48 -16.02
N GLY A 65 4.36 -1.51 -16.34
CA GLY A 65 4.87 -2.73 -16.98
C GLY A 65 5.51 -2.48 -18.35
N MET A 66 4.93 -1.61 -19.18
CA MET A 66 5.49 -1.23 -20.48
C MET A 66 6.85 -0.51 -20.31
N VAL A 67 6.91 0.43 -19.37
CA VAL A 67 8.13 1.20 -19.08
C VAL A 67 9.25 0.30 -18.53
N LEU A 68 8.92 -0.64 -17.64
CA LEU A 68 9.89 -1.61 -17.12
C LEU A 68 10.39 -2.58 -18.19
N SER A 69 9.50 -3.04 -19.07
CA SER A 69 9.88 -3.96 -20.15
C SER A 69 10.84 -3.31 -21.13
N LEU A 70 10.57 -2.05 -21.51
CA LEU A 70 11.44 -1.30 -22.41
C LEU A 70 12.83 -1.04 -21.78
N GLN A 71 12.88 -0.64 -20.51
CA GLN A 71 14.14 -0.40 -19.81
C GLN A 71 14.91 -1.69 -19.53
N GLY A 72 14.20 -2.76 -19.15
CA GLY A 72 14.77 -4.09 -18.95
C GLY A 72 15.39 -4.64 -20.23
N TYR A 73 14.73 -4.46 -21.38
CA TYR A 73 15.24 -4.93 -22.67
C TYR A 73 16.57 -4.26 -23.01
N ASN A 74 16.63 -2.92 -22.93
CA ASN A 74 17.85 -2.14 -23.18
C ASN A 74 19.01 -2.50 -22.25
N THR A 75 18.72 -3.02 -21.06
CA THR A 75 19.73 -3.47 -20.10
C THR A 75 20.20 -4.88 -20.45
N LEU A 76 19.29 -5.82 -20.69
CA LEU A 76 19.60 -7.25 -20.92
C LEU A 76 20.25 -7.52 -22.29
N VAL A 77 19.94 -6.71 -23.32
CA VAL A 77 20.60 -6.81 -24.63
C VAL A 77 22.11 -6.58 -24.52
N ARG A 78 22.55 -5.70 -23.62
CA ARG A 78 23.98 -5.43 -23.38
C ARG A 78 24.73 -6.62 -22.78
N PHE A 79 24.00 -7.53 -22.13
CA PHE A 79 24.54 -8.75 -21.54
C PHE A 79 24.26 -10.00 -22.39
N GLY A 80 23.64 -9.85 -23.57
CA GLY A 80 23.25 -10.97 -24.43
C GLY A 80 22.15 -11.86 -23.84
N ALA A 81 21.40 -11.38 -22.83
CA ALA A 81 20.46 -12.17 -22.03
C ALA A 81 18.99 -11.82 -22.31
N GLU A 82 18.65 -11.49 -23.56
CA GLU A 82 17.30 -11.04 -23.96
C GLU A 82 16.20 -12.06 -23.62
N GLN A 83 16.52 -13.36 -23.66
CA GLN A 83 15.60 -14.45 -23.34
C GLN A 83 15.13 -14.43 -21.88
N SER A 84 15.87 -13.78 -20.97
CA SER A 84 15.54 -13.68 -19.55
C SER A 84 14.69 -12.45 -19.21
N LEU A 85 14.31 -11.61 -20.19
CA LEU A 85 13.57 -10.38 -19.96
C LEU A 85 12.27 -10.60 -19.19
N GLY A 86 11.45 -11.58 -19.62
CA GLY A 86 10.18 -11.89 -18.97
C GLY A 86 10.34 -12.33 -17.51
N ALA A 87 11.36 -13.15 -17.22
CA ALA A 87 11.65 -13.61 -15.87
C ALA A 87 12.08 -12.45 -14.95
N VAL A 88 12.96 -11.57 -15.44
CA VAL A 88 13.44 -10.41 -14.67
C VAL A 88 12.31 -9.43 -14.39
N VAL A 89 11.53 -9.05 -15.41
CA VAL A 89 10.40 -8.11 -15.24
C VAL A 89 9.34 -8.69 -14.30
N GLY A 90 8.99 -9.97 -14.43
CA GLY A 90 8.03 -10.63 -13.55
C GLY A 90 8.51 -10.69 -12.10
N LEU A 91 9.79 -11.03 -11.88
CA LEU A 91 10.36 -11.07 -10.53
C LEU A 91 10.43 -9.67 -9.90
N SER A 92 10.83 -8.65 -10.65
CA SER A 92 10.86 -7.26 -10.19
C SER A 92 9.45 -6.75 -9.83
N LEU A 93 8.44 -7.09 -10.63
CA LEU A 93 7.06 -6.72 -10.33
C LEU A 93 6.57 -7.37 -9.02
N ILE A 94 6.80 -8.67 -8.82
CA ILE A 94 6.31 -9.38 -7.64
C ILE A 94 7.09 -8.98 -6.38
N ARG A 95 8.40 -8.80 -6.49
CA ARG A 95 9.27 -8.60 -5.32
C ARG A 95 9.42 -7.15 -4.92
N GLU A 96 9.59 -6.26 -5.90
CA GLU A 96 9.95 -4.87 -5.65
C GLU A 96 8.74 -3.93 -5.77
N LEU A 97 7.82 -4.18 -6.71
CA LEU A 97 6.70 -3.29 -7.00
C LEU A 97 5.34 -3.77 -6.49
N GLY A 98 5.22 -5.05 -6.11
CA GLY A 98 4.00 -5.64 -5.57
C GLY A 98 3.72 -5.30 -4.10
N PRO A 99 4.74 -5.26 -3.21
CA PRO A 99 4.55 -4.94 -1.79
C PRO A 99 4.65 -3.45 -1.44
N VAL A 100 5.27 -2.63 -2.29
CA VAL A 100 5.48 -1.18 -2.09
C VAL A 100 4.25 -0.37 -2.43
#